data_AF-A0A7C7FVJ3-F1
#
_entry.id   AF-A0A7C7FVJ3-F1
#
_cell.length_a   1.000
_cell.length_b   1.000
_cell.length_c   1.000
_cell.angle_alpha   90.00
_cell.angle_beta   90.00
_cell.angle_gamma   90.00
#
_symmetry.space_group_name_H-M   'P 1'
#
loop_
_entity.id
_entity.type
_entity.pdbx_description
1 polymer ?
#
loop_
_entity_poly.entity_id
_entity_poly.type
_entity_poly.pdbx_seq_one_letter_code
_entity_poly.pdbx_strand_id
1 'polypeptide(L)'
;MNDKQLELIEEKYGRLIHKIGHWISGDNAIASHADNTQDIWIAAMEAIRGYEKKESQTFDEFWGTRGFDKYLKTCLWNVKNSKGAKITKKYPITKGTVDIVGNEEVLQREERNLIAPETEVYIKEIREILTKDQAQVVRCILDDPRYIKPSGKVNINALAKEMGKTWNEVNALINQISNKIENDL
;
A
#
# COMPACT_ATOMS: atom_id res chain seq x y z
N MET A 1 -24.29 -32.93 -13.56
CA MET A 1 -22.95 -32.67 -14.13
C MET A 1 -22.09 -33.79 -13.62
N ASN A 2 -21.68 -34.66 -14.52
CA ASN A 2 -20.98 -35.89 -14.19
C ASN A 2 -19.51 -35.75 -14.60
N ASP A 3 -18.60 -36.51 -14.02
CA ASP A 3 -17.15 -36.35 -14.25
C ASP A 3 -16.77 -36.42 -15.74
N LYS A 4 -17.42 -37.32 -16.50
CA LYS A 4 -17.26 -37.41 -17.96
C LYS A 4 -17.64 -36.14 -18.73
N GLN A 5 -18.68 -35.44 -18.30
CA GLN A 5 -19.08 -34.17 -18.93
C GLN A 5 -18.04 -33.09 -18.63
N LEU A 6 -17.46 -33.11 -17.43
CA LEU A 6 -16.40 -32.18 -17.03
C LEU A 6 -15.14 -32.37 -17.89
N GLU A 7 -14.70 -33.61 -18.08
CA GLU A 7 -13.57 -33.96 -18.95
C GLU A 7 -13.79 -33.48 -20.39
N LEU A 8 -14.98 -33.69 -20.95
CA LEU A 8 -15.31 -33.23 -22.31
C LEU A 8 -15.28 -31.70 -22.44
N ILE A 9 -15.72 -30.98 -21.40
CA ILE A 9 -15.64 -29.51 -21.36
C ILE A 9 -14.19 -29.06 -21.27
N GLU A 10 -13.39 -29.72 -20.44
CA GLU A 10 -11.97 -29.42 -20.29
C GLU A 10 -11.21 -29.60 -21.59
N GLU A 11 -11.41 -30.73 -22.27
CA GLU A 11 -10.76 -31.04 -23.53
C GLU A 11 -11.11 -29.99 -24.62
N LYS A 12 -12.40 -29.63 -24.74
CA LYS A 12 -12.87 -28.76 -25.82
C LYS A 12 -12.71 -27.27 -25.51
N TYR A 13 -13.02 -26.83 -24.30
CA TYR A 13 -13.09 -25.42 -23.93
C TYR A 13 -12.11 -25.00 -22.85
N GLY A 14 -11.36 -25.91 -22.21
CA GLY A 14 -10.42 -25.58 -21.14
C GLY A 14 -9.47 -24.44 -21.53
N ARG A 15 -8.83 -24.51 -22.71
CA ARG A 15 -7.97 -23.44 -23.22
C ARG A 15 -8.70 -22.09 -23.35
N LEU A 16 -9.97 -22.10 -23.78
CA LEU A 16 -10.77 -20.89 -23.89
C LEU A 16 -11.11 -20.32 -22.51
N ILE A 17 -11.47 -21.19 -21.56
CA ILE A 17 -11.80 -20.82 -20.18
C ILE A 17 -10.59 -20.15 -19.51
N HIS A 18 -9.41 -20.77 -19.58
CA HIS A 18 -8.17 -20.19 -19.07
C HIS A 18 -7.82 -18.87 -19.75
N LYS A 19 -7.97 -18.80 -21.09
CA LYS A 19 -7.71 -17.57 -21.84
C LYS A 19 -8.63 -16.43 -21.42
N ILE A 20 -9.93 -16.70 -21.23
CA ILE A 20 -10.89 -15.72 -20.73
C ILE A 20 -10.56 -15.31 -19.30
N GLY A 21 -10.17 -16.26 -18.44
CA GLY A 21 -9.73 -15.99 -17.07
C GLY A 21 -8.52 -15.05 -17.01
N HIS A 22 -7.56 -15.20 -17.92
CA HIS A 22 -6.43 -14.26 -18.07
C HIS A 22 -6.85 -12.87 -18.59
N TRP A 23 -7.85 -12.80 -19.46
CA TRP A 23 -8.37 -11.55 -19.98
C TRP A 23 -9.20 -10.75 -18.99
N ILE A 24 -9.63 -11.37 -17.88
CA ILE A 24 -10.15 -10.66 -16.72
C ILE A 24 -8.93 -10.17 -15.93
N SER A 25 -8.26 -9.17 -16.48
CA SER A 25 -7.13 -8.48 -15.86
C SER A 25 -7.63 -7.19 -15.22
N GLY A 26 -7.15 -6.85 -14.04
CA GLY A 26 -7.43 -5.54 -13.49
C GLY A 26 -6.84 -5.28 -12.12
N ASP A 27 -6.73 -6.30 -11.25
CA ASP A 27 -6.11 -6.14 -9.95
C ASP A 27 -5.89 -7.49 -9.26
N ASN A 28 -4.63 -7.85 -8.96
CA ASN A 28 -4.31 -9.08 -8.21
C ASN A 28 -4.85 -9.02 -6.77
N ALA A 29 -5.07 -7.83 -6.22
CA ALA A 29 -5.67 -7.68 -4.89
C ALA A 29 -7.17 -7.98 -4.88
N ILE A 30 -7.87 -7.90 -6.03
CA ILE A 30 -9.32 -8.13 -6.12
C ILE A 30 -9.66 -9.50 -6.68
N ALA A 31 -8.96 -9.94 -7.73
CA ALA A 31 -9.30 -11.17 -8.42
C ALA A 31 -8.05 -11.80 -9.06
N SER A 32 -7.60 -12.92 -8.49
CA SER A 32 -6.48 -13.66 -9.04
C SER A 32 -6.88 -14.39 -10.32
N HIS A 33 -5.89 -14.82 -11.10
CA HIS A 33 -6.13 -15.64 -12.29
C HIS A 33 -6.87 -16.94 -11.95
N ALA A 34 -6.55 -17.56 -10.81
CA ALA A 34 -7.20 -18.78 -10.34
C ALA A 34 -8.69 -18.53 -10.06
N ASP A 35 -9.03 -17.46 -9.34
CA ASP A 35 -10.42 -17.08 -9.04
C ASP A 35 -11.21 -16.78 -10.31
N ASN A 36 -10.59 -16.05 -11.26
CA ASN A 36 -11.21 -15.75 -12.53
C ASN A 36 -11.47 -17.02 -13.35
N THR A 37 -10.53 -17.97 -13.33
CA THR A 37 -10.68 -19.23 -14.05
C THR A 37 -11.79 -20.08 -13.44
N GLN A 38 -11.88 -20.16 -12.12
CA GLN A 38 -12.95 -20.86 -11.41
C GLN A 38 -14.34 -20.27 -11.71
N ASP A 39 -14.49 -18.95 -11.70
CA ASP A 39 -15.76 -18.31 -12.03
C ASP A 39 -16.21 -18.61 -13.47
N ILE A 40 -15.28 -18.65 -14.42
CA ILE A 40 -15.58 -18.98 -15.81
C ILE A 40 -15.93 -20.48 -15.96
N TRP A 41 -15.30 -21.36 -15.17
CA TRP A 41 -15.71 -22.76 -15.07
C TRP A 41 -17.13 -22.92 -14.55
N ILE A 42 -17.49 -22.21 -13.48
CA ILE A 42 -18.85 -22.21 -12.94
C ILE A 42 -19.85 -21.73 -14.00
N ALA A 43 -19.53 -20.63 -14.69
CA ALA A 43 -20.36 -20.11 -15.77
C ALA A 43 -20.55 -21.12 -16.93
N ALA A 44 -19.51 -21.88 -17.29
CA ALA A 44 -19.60 -22.93 -18.29
C ALA A 44 -20.56 -24.05 -17.86
N MET A 45 -20.46 -24.48 -16.60
CA MET A 45 -21.33 -25.51 -16.03
C MET A 45 -22.80 -25.06 -15.95
N GLU A 46 -23.04 -23.81 -15.57
CA GLU A 46 -24.37 -23.22 -15.55
C GLU A 46 -24.95 -23.05 -16.95
N ALA A 47 -24.14 -22.64 -17.93
CA ALA A 47 -24.56 -22.52 -19.32
C ALA A 47 -25.03 -23.86 -19.90
N ILE A 48 -24.36 -24.96 -19.57
CA ILE A 48 -24.78 -26.31 -19.99
C ILE A 48 -26.16 -26.64 -19.45
N ARG A 49 -26.37 -26.48 -18.14
CA ARG A 49 -27.67 -26.71 -17.49
C ARG A 49 -28.75 -25.78 -18.03
N GLY A 50 -28.38 -24.53 -18.31
CA GLY A 50 -29.26 -23.52 -18.89
C GLY A 50 -29.70 -23.87 -20.32
N TYR A 51 -28.79 -24.39 -21.13
CA TYR A 51 -29.07 -24.81 -22.49
C TYR A 51 -29.94 -26.08 -22.54
N GLU A 52 -29.61 -27.07 -21.71
CA GLU A 52 -30.39 -28.30 -21.52
C GLU A 52 -31.86 -27.97 -21.19
N LYS A 53 -32.07 -27.06 -20.23
CA LYS A 53 -33.42 -26.61 -19.84
C LYS A 53 -34.12 -25.81 -20.93
N LYS A 54 -33.39 -24.99 -21.68
CA LYS A 54 -33.97 -24.10 -22.69
C LYS A 54 -34.44 -24.86 -23.93
N GLU A 55 -33.61 -25.77 -24.43
CA GLU A 55 -33.89 -26.52 -25.65
C GLU A 55 -34.57 -27.87 -25.38
N SER A 56 -34.73 -28.25 -24.11
CA SER A 56 -35.28 -29.56 -23.69
C SER A 56 -34.55 -30.74 -24.34
N GLN A 57 -33.24 -30.59 -24.55
CA GLN A 57 -32.33 -31.57 -25.12
C GLN A 57 -31.33 -32.00 -24.07
N THR A 58 -31.00 -33.28 -24.05
CA THR A 58 -29.95 -33.84 -23.20
C THR A 58 -28.57 -33.39 -23.68
N PHE A 59 -27.58 -33.47 -22.78
CA PHE A 59 -26.19 -33.11 -23.08
C PHE A 59 -25.67 -33.76 -24.37
N ASP A 60 -25.90 -35.06 -24.54
CA ASP A 60 -25.38 -35.82 -25.68
C ASP A 60 -26.01 -35.39 -27.02
N GLU A 61 -27.23 -34.85 -26.99
CA GLU A 61 -27.95 -34.38 -28.19
C GLU A 61 -27.43 -33.04 -28.69
N PHE A 62 -27.14 -32.10 -27.78
CA PHE A 62 -26.65 -30.77 -28.17
C PHE A 62 -25.13 -30.64 -28.18
N TRP A 63 -24.40 -31.58 -27.57
CA TRP A 63 -22.95 -31.55 -27.53
C TRP A 63 -22.35 -31.60 -28.94
N GLY A 64 -21.41 -30.69 -29.22
CA GLY A 64 -20.83 -30.57 -30.57
C GLY A 64 -21.65 -29.77 -31.57
N THR A 65 -22.87 -29.33 -31.23
CA THR A 65 -23.64 -28.46 -32.11
C THR A 65 -23.07 -27.05 -32.15
N ARG A 66 -23.20 -26.38 -33.32
CA ARG A 66 -22.81 -24.97 -33.47
C ARG A 66 -23.68 -24.02 -32.63
N GLY A 67 -24.93 -24.42 -32.33
CA GLY A 67 -25.86 -23.65 -31.50
C GLY A 67 -25.37 -23.54 -30.08
N PHE A 68 -25.01 -24.68 -29.48
CA PHE A 68 -24.43 -24.74 -28.15
C PHE A 68 -23.09 -24.01 -28.06
N ASP A 69 -22.19 -24.19 -29.04
CA ASP A 69 -20.89 -23.48 -29.07
C ASP A 69 -21.04 -21.96 -28.99
N LYS A 70 -22.02 -21.40 -29.73
CA LYS A 70 -22.31 -19.96 -29.71
C LYS A 70 -22.88 -19.54 -28.36
N TYR A 71 -23.85 -20.28 -27.86
CA TYR A 71 -24.49 -20.00 -26.58
C TYR A 71 -23.48 -19.98 -25.43
N LEU A 72 -22.67 -21.04 -25.32
CA LEU A 72 -21.63 -21.14 -24.30
C LEU A 72 -20.68 -19.94 -24.35
N LYS A 73 -20.13 -19.63 -25.54
CA LYS A 73 -19.24 -18.47 -25.72
C LYS A 73 -19.90 -17.16 -25.29
N THR A 74 -21.17 -16.95 -25.61
CA THR A 74 -21.92 -15.77 -25.17
C THR A 74 -22.00 -15.70 -23.64
N CYS A 75 -22.32 -16.82 -22.97
CA CYS A 75 -22.35 -16.88 -21.50
C CYS A 75 -20.98 -16.53 -20.88
N LEU A 76 -19.90 -17.14 -21.38
CA LEU A 76 -18.55 -16.86 -20.87
C LEU A 76 -18.15 -15.39 -21.09
N TRP A 77 -18.49 -14.81 -22.24
CA TRP A 77 -18.20 -13.41 -22.54
C TRP A 77 -18.97 -12.45 -21.63
N ASN A 78 -20.23 -12.76 -21.34
CA ASN A 78 -21.05 -11.97 -20.42
C ASN A 78 -20.46 -11.95 -19.01
N VAL A 79 -20.01 -13.11 -18.50
CA VAL A 79 -19.37 -13.19 -17.18
C VAL A 79 -18.06 -12.40 -17.17
N LYS A 80 -17.22 -12.55 -18.21
CA LYS A 80 -15.98 -11.78 -18.34
C LYS A 80 -16.22 -10.28 -18.33
N ASN A 81 -17.22 -9.78 -19.06
CA ASN A 81 -17.52 -8.34 -19.10
C ASN A 81 -18.11 -7.85 -17.77
N SER A 82 -19.01 -8.60 -17.16
CA SER A 82 -19.63 -8.26 -15.87
C SER A 82 -18.58 -8.20 -14.75
N LYS A 83 -17.70 -9.20 -14.67
CA LYS A 83 -16.62 -9.24 -13.66
C LYS A 83 -15.59 -8.15 -13.94
N GLY A 84 -15.16 -7.99 -15.19
CA GLY A 84 -14.24 -6.92 -15.59
C GLY A 84 -14.76 -5.54 -15.21
N ALA A 85 -16.03 -5.23 -15.50
CA ALA A 85 -16.63 -3.94 -15.12
C ALA A 85 -16.64 -3.70 -13.60
N LYS A 86 -16.90 -4.74 -12.80
CA LYS A 86 -16.85 -4.64 -11.33
C LYS A 86 -15.43 -4.35 -10.82
N ILE A 87 -14.42 -5.00 -11.40
CA ILE A 87 -13.01 -4.77 -11.07
C ILE A 87 -12.62 -3.34 -11.46
N THR A 88 -12.92 -2.91 -12.68
CA THR A 88 -12.62 -1.54 -13.14
C THR A 88 -13.26 -0.48 -12.26
N LYS A 89 -14.48 -0.70 -11.76
CA LYS A 89 -15.15 0.24 -10.85
C LYS A 89 -14.44 0.35 -9.50
N LYS A 90 -13.83 -0.73 -9.01
CA LYS A 90 -13.11 -0.77 -7.73
C LYS A 90 -11.64 -0.38 -7.86
N TYR A 91 -11.08 -0.46 -9.07
CA TYR A 91 -9.68 -0.20 -9.35
C TYR A 91 -9.15 1.12 -8.75
N PRO A 92 -9.87 2.27 -8.80
CA PRO A 92 -9.35 3.50 -8.18
C PRO A 92 -9.16 3.41 -6.67
N ILE A 93 -9.87 2.51 -6.00
CA ILE A 93 -9.84 2.33 -4.53
C ILE A 93 -8.72 1.36 -4.14
N THR A 94 -8.52 0.32 -4.95
CA THR A 94 -7.56 -0.76 -4.68
C THR A 94 -6.22 -0.55 -5.39
N LYS A 95 -6.10 0.50 -6.20
CA LYS A 95 -4.83 0.84 -6.86
C LYS A 95 -3.76 1.13 -5.80
N GLY A 96 -2.74 0.28 -5.74
CA GLY A 96 -1.63 0.40 -4.80
C GLY A 96 -1.87 -0.25 -3.45
N THR A 97 -2.99 -0.96 -3.26
CA THR A 97 -3.15 -1.85 -2.10
C THR A 97 -2.38 -3.12 -2.35
N VAL A 98 -1.47 -3.45 -1.44
CA VAL A 98 -0.73 -4.72 -1.42
C VAL A 98 -1.23 -5.57 -0.27
N ASP A 99 -1.10 -6.89 -0.41
CA ASP A 99 -1.29 -7.79 0.71
C ASP A 99 -0.20 -7.55 1.76
N ILE A 100 -0.56 -7.63 3.03
CA ILE A 100 0.36 -7.51 4.16
C ILE A 100 1.38 -8.64 4.12
N VAL A 101 0.93 -9.83 3.69
CA VAL A 101 1.79 -11.02 3.60
C VAL A 101 2.78 -10.84 2.45
N GLY A 102 4.05 -10.60 2.80
CA GLY A 102 5.14 -10.40 1.82
C GLY A 102 5.44 -8.94 1.45
N ASN A 103 4.73 -7.97 2.04
CA ASN A 103 5.05 -6.55 1.94
C ASN A 103 5.10 -5.89 3.34
N GLU A 104 5.82 -6.53 4.28
CA GLU A 104 5.93 -6.06 5.68
C GLU A 104 6.55 -4.65 5.77
N GLU A 105 7.33 -4.24 4.77
CA GLU A 105 7.90 -2.91 4.64
C GLU A 105 6.83 -1.80 4.57
N VAL A 106 5.62 -2.12 4.10
CA VAL A 106 4.51 -1.15 4.03
C VAL A 106 3.90 -0.90 5.42
N LEU A 107 4.07 -1.84 6.35
CA LEU A 107 3.67 -1.70 7.76
C LEU A 107 4.77 -1.09 8.63
N GLN A 108 5.99 -0.96 8.12
CA GLN A 108 7.06 -0.28 8.84
C GLN A 108 6.73 1.21 8.87
N ARG A 109 6.24 1.66 10.02
CA ARG A 109 6.14 3.08 10.35
C ARG A 109 7.53 3.67 10.18
N GLU A 110 7.68 4.69 9.34
CA GLU A 110 8.93 5.44 9.21
C GLU A 110 9.51 5.70 10.61
N GLU A 111 10.64 5.07 10.91
CA GLU A 111 11.35 5.33 12.15
C GLU A 111 11.86 6.77 12.07
N ARG A 112 11.12 7.69 12.70
CA ARG A 112 11.53 9.11 12.86
C ARG A 112 12.81 9.29 13.70
N ASN A 113 13.47 8.20 14.08
CA ASN A 113 14.70 8.16 14.86
C ASN A 113 15.94 7.86 14.00
N LEU A 114 15.88 8.10 12.69
CA LEU A 114 17.10 8.24 11.90
C LEU A 114 17.78 9.55 12.32
N ILE A 115 18.65 9.47 13.33
CA ILE A 115 19.77 10.39 13.47
C ILE A 115 20.57 10.21 12.17
N ALA A 116 20.29 11.05 11.18
CA ALA A 116 21.02 10.98 9.92
C ALA A 116 22.50 11.29 10.22
N PRO A 117 23.46 10.64 9.54
CA PRO A 117 24.87 10.98 9.66
C PRO A 117 25.12 12.48 9.42
N GLU A 118 24.31 13.07 8.53
CA GLU A 118 24.25 14.50 8.25
C GLU A 118 23.91 15.34 9.49
N THR A 119 23.00 14.87 10.34
CA THR A 119 22.66 15.53 11.61
C THR A 119 23.81 15.47 12.61
N GLU A 120 24.55 14.36 12.68
CA GLU A 120 25.73 14.27 13.55
C GLU A 120 26.88 15.16 13.07
N VAL A 121 27.08 15.26 11.75
CA VAL A 121 28.07 16.15 11.14
C VAL A 121 27.71 17.60 11.40
N TYR A 122 26.44 17.99 11.19
CA TYR A 122 25.94 19.34 11.47
C TYR A 122 26.07 19.73 12.95
N ILE A 123 25.78 18.81 13.88
CA ILE A 123 25.97 19.06 15.32
C ILE A 123 27.45 19.27 15.67
N LYS A 124 28.37 18.59 14.99
CA LYS A 124 29.82 18.80 15.19
C LYS A 124 30.27 20.15 14.63
N GLU A 125 29.80 20.53 13.45
CA GLU A 125 30.11 21.81 12.80
C GLU A 125 29.57 23.00 13.61
N ILE A 126 28.34 22.91 14.15
CA ILE A 126 27.77 23.92 15.04
C ILE A 126 28.68 24.15 16.26
N ARG A 127 29.30 23.11 16.83
CA ARG A 127 30.19 23.27 18.00
C ARG A 127 31.42 24.12 17.71
N GLU A 128 31.87 24.21 16.46
CA GLU A 128 33.03 25.01 16.06
C GLU A 128 32.69 26.50 15.91
N ILE A 129 31.41 26.84 15.68
CA ILE A 129 30.91 28.21 15.46
C ILE A 129 30.44 28.86 16.77
N LEU A 130 30.14 28.05 17.79
CA LEU A 130 29.64 28.51 19.09
C LEU A 130 30.77 28.93 20.03
N THR A 131 30.55 30.01 20.78
CA THR A 131 31.45 30.39 21.87
C THR A 131 31.30 29.38 23.04
N LYS A 132 32.29 29.31 23.94
CA LYS A 132 32.27 28.37 25.08
C LYS A 132 30.97 28.45 25.89
N ASP A 133 30.47 29.66 26.09
CA ASP A 133 29.23 29.92 26.82
C ASP A 133 27.98 29.45 26.04
N GLN A 134 27.98 29.59 24.72
CA GLN A 134 26.89 29.15 23.85
C GLN A 134 26.86 27.62 23.72
N ALA A 135 28.02 26.99 23.59
CA ALA A 135 28.15 25.52 23.57
C ALA A 135 27.66 24.90 24.89
N GLN A 136 27.89 25.57 26.01
CA GLN A 136 27.39 25.14 27.32
C GLN A 136 25.86 25.24 27.41
N VAL A 137 25.24 26.29 26.86
CA VAL A 137 23.76 26.39 26.75
C VAL A 137 23.19 25.23 25.95
N VAL A 138 23.75 24.97 24.75
CA VAL A 138 23.28 23.90 23.87
C VAL A 138 23.44 22.53 24.54
N ARG A 139 24.56 22.31 25.23
CA ARG A 139 24.79 21.08 25.98
C ARG A 139 23.79 20.89 27.11
N CYS A 140 23.49 21.92 27.90
CA CYS A 140 22.47 21.83 28.94
C CYS A 140 21.09 21.46 28.37
N ILE A 141 20.73 21.99 27.19
CA ILE A 141 19.46 21.69 26.53
C ILE A 141 19.43 20.25 25.97
N LEU A 142 20.56 19.75 25.44
CA LEU A 142 20.67 18.39 24.89
C LEU A 142 20.75 17.32 25.99
N ASP A 143 21.45 17.60 27.10
CA ASP A 143 21.71 16.64 28.16
C ASP A 143 20.48 16.47 29.10
N ASP A 144 19.62 17.49 29.28
CA ASP A 144 18.39 17.40 30.07
C ASP A 144 17.17 18.04 29.38
N PRO A 145 16.19 17.24 28.93
CA PRO A 145 14.94 17.73 28.33
C PRO A 145 14.10 18.64 29.23
N ARG A 146 14.36 18.69 30.55
CA ARG A 146 13.64 19.56 31.51
C ARG A 146 13.88 21.05 31.28
N TYR A 147 14.92 21.41 30.53
CA TYR A 147 15.15 22.77 30.08
C TYR A 147 14.23 23.19 28.91
N ILE A 148 13.34 22.30 28.44
CA ILE A 148 12.33 22.58 27.43
C ILE A 148 10.94 22.57 28.09
N LYS A 149 10.19 23.67 27.93
CA LYS A 149 8.81 23.76 28.41
C LYS A 149 7.88 22.89 27.55
N PRO A 150 6.70 22.48 28.04
CA PRO A 150 5.70 21.77 27.24
C PRO A 150 5.26 22.50 25.96
N SER A 151 5.48 23.82 25.89
CA SER A 151 5.24 24.64 24.70
C SER A 151 6.36 24.58 23.64
N GLY A 152 7.39 23.76 23.85
CA GLY A 152 8.57 23.67 22.98
C GLY A 152 9.58 24.82 23.15
N LYS A 153 9.31 25.78 24.05
CA LYS A 153 10.22 26.91 24.32
C LYS A 153 11.23 26.58 25.41
N VAL A 154 12.45 27.11 25.28
CA VAL A 154 13.51 26.94 26.27
C VAL A 154 13.16 27.62 27.60
N ASN A 155 13.45 26.94 28.71
CA ASN A 155 13.27 27.44 30.06
C ASN A 155 14.46 28.29 30.52
N ILE A 156 14.44 29.56 30.13
CA ILE A 156 15.53 30.52 30.37
C ILE A 156 15.85 30.67 31.87
N ASN A 157 14.84 30.60 32.75
CA ASN A 157 15.07 30.73 34.19
C ASN A 157 15.83 29.54 34.79
N ALA A 158 15.54 28.34 34.30
CA ALA A 158 16.25 27.13 34.73
C ALA A 158 17.70 27.16 34.22
N LEU A 159 17.92 27.57 32.96
CA LEU A 159 19.27 27.72 32.39
C LEU A 159 20.08 28.83 33.07
N ALA A 160 19.46 29.97 33.38
CA ALA A 160 20.11 31.07 34.10
C ALA A 160 20.61 30.64 35.47
N LYS A 161 19.84 29.83 36.19
CA LYS A 161 20.21 29.27 37.49
C LYS A 161 21.38 28.28 37.38
N GLU A 162 21.38 27.43 36.36
CA GLU A 162 22.43 26.43 36.13
C GLU A 162 23.76 27.07 35.68
N MET A 163 23.68 28.12 34.86
CA MET A 163 24.86 28.82 34.35
C MET A 163 25.40 29.92 35.28
N GLY A 164 24.69 30.24 36.37
CA GLY A 164 25.03 31.34 37.26
C GLY A 164 24.98 32.72 36.58
N LYS A 165 24.14 32.88 35.56
CA LYS A 165 24.00 34.11 34.76
C LYS A 165 22.64 34.75 34.94
N THR A 166 22.51 36.02 34.55
CA THR A 166 21.21 36.68 34.56
C THR A 166 20.32 36.19 33.43
N TRP A 167 19.00 36.29 33.61
CA TRP A 167 18.02 35.92 32.57
C TRP A 167 18.26 36.67 31.26
N ASN A 168 18.63 37.96 31.32
CA ASN A 168 18.94 38.79 30.16
C ASN A 168 20.14 38.25 29.36
N GLU A 169 21.21 37.84 30.05
CA GLU A 169 22.41 37.30 29.40
C GLU A 169 22.13 35.96 28.72
N VAL A 170 21.38 35.07 29.36
CA VAL A 170 21.01 33.77 28.76
C VAL A 170 20.06 33.97 27.58
N ASN A 171 19.11 34.90 27.67
CA ASN A 171 18.22 35.23 26.57
C ASN A 171 18.98 35.83 25.37
N ALA A 172 19.97 36.70 25.63
CA ALA A 172 20.85 37.23 24.59
C ALA A 172 21.69 36.12 23.93
N LEU A 173 22.22 35.18 24.72
CA LEU A 173 22.97 34.04 24.20
C LEU A 173 22.09 33.13 23.33
N ILE A 174 20.86 32.84 23.74
CA ILE A 174 19.91 32.03 22.94
C ILE A 174 19.60 32.73 21.62
N ASN A 175 19.32 34.04 21.63
CA ASN A 175 19.06 34.78 20.40
C ASN A 175 20.29 34.82 19.47
N GLN A 176 21.50 34.93 20.02
CA GLN A 176 22.72 34.83 19.23
C GLN A 176 22.94 33.44 18.63
N ILE A 177 22.58 32.38 19.36
CA ILE A 177 22.61 31.00 18.85
C ILE A 177 21.60 30.84 17.71
N SER A 178 20.35 31.29 17.90
CA SER A 178 19.31 31.27 16.86
C SER A 178 19.76 32.01 15.61
N ASN A 179 20.31 33.22 15.74
CA ASN A 179 20.80 33.99 14.60
C ASN A 179 21.97 33.31 13.88
N LYS A 180 22.86 32.61 14.60
CA LYS A 180 23.97 31.87 13.97
C LYS A 180 23.46 30.66 13.20
N ILE A 181 22.53 29.90 13.77
CA ILE A 181 21.93 28.74 13.14
C ILE A 181 21.09 29.14 11.92
N GLU A 182 20.37 30.26 11.97
CA GLU A 182 19.61 30.79 10.82
C GLU A 182 20.50 31.30 9.68
N ASN A 183 21.76 31.69 9.95
CA ASN A 183 22.67 32.15 8.91
C ASN A 183 23.45 31.02 8.21
N ASP A 184 23.49 29.82 8.80
CA ASP A 184 24.11 28.62 8.22
C ASP A 184 23.11 27.73 7.45
N LEU A 185 21.81 28.02 7.52
CA LEU A 185 20.72 27.36 6.77
C LEU A 185 20.40 28.07 5.46
#